data_AF-A0A6G8DEY7-F1
#
_entry.id   AF-A0A6G8DEY7-F1
#
_cell.length_a   1.000
_cell.length_b   1.000
_cell.length_c   1.000
_cell.angle_alpha   90.00
_cell.angle_beta   90.00
_cell.angle_gamma   90.00
#
_symmetry.space_group_name_H-M   'P 1'
#
loop_
_entity.id
_entity.type
_entity.pdbx_description
1 polymer ?
#
loop_
_entity_poly.entity_id
_entity_poly.type
_entity_poly.pdbx_seq_one_letter_code
_entity_poly.pdbx_strand_id
1 'polypeptide(L)'
;MMADDRHIYEGIDNKTDLREVALKIRDDVDEASDRAALTELYRRAGYLVTLSHAHSWKEKFGDDIGEIRQTAEEEFGITARKINRRAEEIDTEADYDESWGNA
;
A
#
# COMPACT_ATOMS: atom_id res chain seq x y z
N MET A 1 16.58 7.27 3.83
CA MET A 1 17.44 6.57 2.84
C MET A 1 16.47 5.88 1.88
N MET A 2 16.28 6.41 0.66
CA MET A 2 15.21 6.01 -0.27
C MET A 2 15.78 5.44 -1.56
N ALA A 3 16.54 4.34 -1.46
CA ALA A 3 17.11 3.65 -2.61
C ALA A 3 16.55 2.24 -2.80
N ASP A 4 16.09 1.55 -1.75
CA ASP A 4 15.68 0.14 -1.79
C ASP A 4 14.21 -0.09 -2.21
N ASP A 5 13.29 0.84 -1.93
CA ASP A 5 11.85 0.57 -2.12
C ASP A 5 11.43 0.37 -3.58
N ARG A 6 12.15 0.97 -4.55
CA ARG A 6 11.81 0.85 -5.97
C ARG A 6 11.92 -0.59 -6.47
N HIS A 7 12.91 -1.33 -5.98
CA HIS A 7 13.11 -2.73 -6.37
C HIS A 7 12.01 -3.65 -5.85
N ILE A 8 11.41 -3.31 -4.71
CA ILE A 8 10.33 -4.12 -4.11
C ILE A 8 9.10 -4.12 -5.04
N TYR A 9 8.79 -3.00 -5.68
CA TYR A 9 7.64 -2.89 -6.58
C TYR A 9 7.91 -3.45 -7.98
N GLU A 10 9.16 -3.38 -8.45
CA GLU A 10 9.55 -3.96 -9.75
C GLU A 10 9.36 -5.49 -9.78
N GLY A 11 9.56 -6.16 -8.64
CA GLY A 11 9.42 -7.60 -8.47
C GLY A 11 7.98 -8.12 -8.36
N ILE A 12 6.95 -7.26 -8.48
CA ILE A 12 5.56 -7.70 -8.48
C ILE A 12 5.20 -8.20 -9.87
N ASP A 13 5.12 -9.52 -10.06
CA ASP A 13 4.80 -10.16 -11.34
C ASP A 13 3.39 -10.73 -11.39
N ASN A 14 2.71 -10.84 -10.25
CA ASN A 14 1.32 -11.27 -10.16
C ASN A 14 0.63 -10.75 -8.87
N LYS A 15 -0.67 -11.05 -8.70
CA LYS A 15 -1.46 -10.61 -7.54
C LYS A 15 -0.97 -11.17 -6.19
N THR A 16 -0.32 -12.33 -6.19
CA THR A 16 0.24 -12.92 -4.97
C THR A 16 1.41 -12.07 -4.49
N ASP A 17 2.32 -11.70 -5.38
CA ASP A 17 3.46 -10.83 -5.06
C ASP A 17 2.99 -9.47 -4.55
N LEU A 18 1.92 -8.92 -5.15
CA LEU A 18 1.30 -7.67 -4.68
C LEU A 18 0.84 -7.78 -3.23
N ARG A 19 0.15 -8.89 -2.89
CA ARG A 19 -0.29 -9.16 -1.52
C ARG A 19 0.87 -9.36 -0.56
N GLU A 20 1.97 -9.96 -1.01
CA GLU A 20 3.17 -10.11 -0.19
C GLU A 20 3.82 -8.75 0.12
N VAL A 21 3.88 -7.85 -0.86
CA VAL A 21 4.37 -6.48 -0.63
C VAL A 21 3.44 -5.72 0.30
N ALA A 22 2.13 -5.81 0.12
CA ALA A 22 1.17 -5.20 1.02
C ALA A 22 1.26 -5.76 2.45
N LEU A 23 1.43 -7.08 2.60
CA LEU A 23 1.65 -7.71 3.91
C LEU A 23 2.89 -7.15 4.60
N LYS A 24 4.03 -7.02 3.89
CA LYS A 24 5.25 -6.42 4.45
C LYS A 24 5.02 -4.99 4.94
N ILE A 25 4.30 -4.17 4.17
CA ILE A 25 3.92 -2.81 4.60
C ILE A 25 3.08 -2.87 5.88
N ARG A 26 2.12 -3.80 5.96
CA ARG A 26 1.27 -3.96 7.16
C ARG A 26 2.05 -4.47 8.37
N ASP A 27 3.08 -5.28 8.17
CA ASP A 27 3.94 -5.74 9.25
C ASP A 27 4.77 -4.55 9.78
N ASP A 28 5.28 -3.68 8.89
CA ASP A 28 5.96 -2.43 9.28
C ASP A 28 5.04 -1.48 10.09
N VAL A 29 3.71 -1.56 9.91
CA VAL A 29 2.74 -0.76 10.70
C VAL A 29 2.79 -1.15 12.18
N ASP A 30 2.97 -2.43 12.51
CA ASP A 30 3.02 -2.86 13.92
C ASP A 30 4.21 -2.25 14.67
N GLU A 31 5.31 -2.02 13.95
CA GLU A 31 6.56 -1.46 14.48
C GLU A 31 6.59 0.08 14.46
N ALA A 32 5.65 0.73 13.76
CA ALA A 32 5.58 2.18 13.69
C ALA A 32 5.27 2.78 15.08
N SER A 33 6.01 3.82 15.45
CA SER A 33 5.95 4.46 16.77
C SER A 33 5.60 5.95 16.72
N ASP A 34 5.41 6.51 15.52
CA ASP A 34 5.02 7.90 15.33
C ASP A 34 4.19 8.08 14.04
N ARG A 35 3.49 9.22 13.97
CA ARG A 35 2.63 9.58 12.84
C ARG A 35 3.39 9.69 11.51
N ALA A 36 4.64 10.14 11.52
CA ALA A 36 5.40 10.32 10.29
C ALA A 36 5.72 8.95 9.67
N ALA A 37 6.09 7.96 10.49
CA ALA A 37 6.26 6.57 10.06
C ALA A 37 4.95 6.00 9.50
N LEU A 38 3.82 6.17 10.19
CA LEU A 38 2.50 5.73 9.71
C LEU A 38 2.12 6.38 8.38
N THR A 39 2.38 7.68 8.22
CA THR A 39 2.10 8.43 6.99
C THR A 39 2.92 7.92 5.82
N GLU A 40 4.18 7.52 6.05
CA GLU A 40 5.01 6.94 5.01
C GLU A 40 4.50 5.56 4.57
N LEU A 41 4.08 4.72 5.53
CA LEU A 41 3.47 3.42 5.23
C LEU A 41 2.16 3.55 4.45
N TYR A 42 1.34 4.54 4.81
CA TYR A 42 0.12 4.89 4.08
C TYR A 42 0.44 5.27 2.61
N ARG A 43 1.46 6.10 2.39
CA ARG A 43 1.91 6.48 1.05
C ARG A 43 2.44 5.30 0.25
N ARG A 44 3.20 4.40 0.88
CA ARG A 44 3.71 3.18 0.24
C ARG A 44 2.55 2.28 -0.20
N ALA A 45 1.53 2.09 0.63
CA ALA A 45 0.33 1.34 0.26
C ALA A 45 -0.43 2.03 -0.90
N GLY A 46 -0.62 3.35 -0.83
CA GLY A 46 -1.28 4.12 -1.90
C GLY A 46 -0.49 4.13 -3.22
N TYR A 47 0.83 4.00 -3.15
CA TYR A 47 1.67 3.90 -4.33
C TYR A 47 1.44 2.60 -5.10
N LEU A 48 1.14 1.47 -4.44
CA LEU A 48 0.73 0.23 -5.12
C LEU A 48 -0.53 0.45 -5.96
N VAL A 49 -1.52 1.17 -5.42
CA VAL A 49 -2.72 1.52 -6.17
C VAL A 49 -2.36 2.40 -7.36
N THR A 50 -1.56 3.44 -7.15
CA THR A 50 -1.08 4.33 -8.23
C THR A 50 -0.40 3.55 -9.36
N LEU A 51 0.48 2.61 -9.01
CA LEU A 51 1.16 1.76 -9.98
C LEU A 51 0.19 0.86 -10.78
N SER A 52 -0.87 0.34 -10.16
CA SER A 52 -1.90 -0.44 -10.86
C SER A 52 -2.71 0.35 -11.92
N HIS A 53 -2.59 1.67 -11.93
CA HIS A 53 -3.14 2.55 -12.97
C HIS A 53 -2.09 2.99 -14.01
N ALA A 54 -0.80 2.73 -13.76
CA ALA A 54 0.27 3.17 -14.64
C ALA A 54 0.29 2.39 -15.96
N HIS A 55 0.72 3.06 -17.04
CA HIS A 55 0.82 2.44 -18.36
C HIS A 55 1.80 1.26 -18.37
N SER A 56 2.93 1.37 -17.67
CA SER A 56 3.92 0.29 -17.57
C SER A 56 3.37 -0.98 -16.93
N TRP A 57 2.52 -0.87 -15.91
CA TRP A 57 1.85 -2.02 -15.31
C TRP A 57 0.75 -2.56 -16.23
N LYS A 58 0.06 -1.69 -16.95
CA LYS A 58 -0.88 -2.14 -18.00
C LYS A 58 -0.17 -2.98 -19.08
N GLU A 59 1.01 -2.55 -19.53
CA GLU A 59 1.82 -3.33 -20.48
C GLU A 59 2.34 -4.63 -19.86
N LYS A 60 2.76 -4.60 -18.58
CA LYS A 60 3.30 -5.76 -17.86
C LYS A 60 2.25 -6.85 -17.60
N PHE A 61 1.09 -6.47 -17.07
CA PHE A 61 0.05 -7.41 -16.63
C PHE A 61 -1.01 -7.71 -17.70
N GLY A 62 -1.09 -6.89 -18.76
CA GLY A 62 -2.04 -7.11 -19.85
C GLY A 62 -3.48 -7.25 -19.37
N ASP A 63 -4.10 -8.40 -19.66
CA ASP A 63 -5.49 -8.69 -19.29
C ASP A 63 -5.71 -8.81 -17.77
N ASP A 64 -4.67 -9.15 -17.00
CA ASP A 64 -4.75 -9.32 -15.54
C ASP A 64 -4.75 -7.97 -14.78
N ILE A 65 -4.51 -6.85 -15.46
CA ILE A 65 -4.41 -5.53 -14.82
C ILE A 65 -5.65 -5.15 -14.01
N GLY A 66 -6.84 -5.64 -14.41
CA GLY A 66 -8.08 -5.43 -13.66
C GLY A 66 -8.04 -6.09 -12.28
N GLU A 67 -7.61 -7.35 -12.20
CA GLU A 67 -7.45 -8.06 -10.93
C GLU A 67 -6.34 -7.44 -10.07
N ILE A 68 -5.24 -7.00 -10.68
CA ILE A 68 -4.14 -6.32 -9.98
C ILE A 68 -4.62 -5.03 -9.33
N ARG A 69 -5.39 -4.21 -10.04
CA ARG A 69 -5.95 -2.97 -9.49
C ARG A 69 -6.90 -3.24 -8.33
N GLN A 70 -7.85 -4.16 -8.52
CA GLN A 70 -8.78 -4.52 -7.46
C GLN A 70 -8.04 -5.01 -6.21
N THR A 71 -7.02 -5.86 -6.39
CA THR A 71 -6.21 -6.36 -5.27
C THR A 71 -5.44 -5.22 -4.59
N ALA A 72 -4.90 -4.26 -5.36
CA ALA A 72 -4.19 -3.10 -4.81
C ALA A 72 -5.11 -2.22 -3.95
N GLU A 73 -6.31 -1.92 -4.44
CA GLU A 73 -7.32 -1.12 -3.73
C GLU A 73 -7.82 -1.82 -2.46
N GLU A 74 -8.05 -3.13 -2.52
CA GLU A 74 -8.44 -3.94 -1.35
C GLU A 74 -7.34 -3.93 -0.28
N GLU A 75 -6.10 -4.22 -0.65
CA GLU A 75 -4.97 -4.23 0.28
C GLU A 75 -4.67 -2.84 0.84
N PHE A 76 -4.87 -1.78 0.05
CA PHE A 76 -4.77 -0.40 0.54
C PHE A 76 -5.77 -0.14 1.66
N GLY A 77 -7.05 -0.46 1.48
CA GLY A 77 -8.06 -0.22 2.51
C GLY A 77 -7.88 -1.09 3.76
N ILE A 78 -7.35 -2.31 3.62
CA ILE A 78 -6.94 -3.13 4.78
C ILE A 78 -5.78 -2.47 5.53
N THR A 79 -4.78 -1.97 4.80
CA THR A 79 -3.58 -1.34 5.38
C THR A 79 -3.92 -0.01 6.06
N ALA A 80 -4.72 0.85 5.42
CA ALA A 80 -5.17 2.12 5.98
C ALA A 80 -5.95 1.93 7.29
N ARG A 81 -6.86 0.94 7.34
CA ARG A 81 -7.55 0.55 8.59
C ARG A 81 -6.58 0.15 9.70
N LYS A 82 -5.54 -0.61 9.37
CA LYS A 82 -4.52 -1.01 10.34
C LYS A 82 -3.71 0.19 10.82
N ILE A 83 -3.38 1.12 9.91
CA ILE A 83 -2.69 2.38 10.23
C ILE A 83 -3.52 3.23 11.19
N ASN A 84 -4.83 3.39 10.95
CA ASN A 84 -5.71 4.14 11.86
C ASN A 84 -5.74 3.50 13.26
N ARG A 85 -5.87 2.17 13.36
CA ARG A 85 -5.80 1.48 14.65
C ARG A 85 -4.47 1.72 15.36
N ARG A 86 -3.36 1.62 14.62
CA ARG A 86 -2.04 1.86 15.18
C ARG A 86 -1.86 3.31 15.64
N ALA A 87 -2.42 4.28 14.90
CA ALA A 87 -2.41 5.68 15.28
C ALA A 87 -3.13 5.90 16.62
N GLU A 88 -4.28 5.27 16.82
CA GLU A 88 -4.99 5.29 18.11
C GLU A 88 -4.14 4.68 19.24
N GLU A 89 -3.48 3.55 18.99
CA GLU A 89 -2.64 2.86 19.99
C GLU A 89 -1.43 3.69 20.47
N ILE A 90 -0.91 4.57 19.60
CA ILE A 90 0.24 5.43 19.91
C ILE A 90 -0.17 6.88 20.21
N ASP A 91 -1.46 7.14 20.46
CA ASP A 91 -2.02 8.45 20.78
C ASP A 91 -1.72 9.56 19.73
N THR A 92 -1.84 9.23 18.44
CA THR A 92 -1.80 10.21 17.33
C THR A 92 -3.10 10.20 16.52
N GLU A 93 -3.33 11.22 15.69
CA GLU A 93 -4.59 11.34 14.93
C GLU A 93 -4.73 10.20 13.89
N ALA A 94 -5.90 9.55 13.89
CA ALA A 94 -6.25 8.39 13.09
C ALA A 94 -7.28 8.76 12.01
N ASP A 95 -6.89 9.64 11.10
CA ASP A 95 -7.74 10.27 10.09
C ASP A 95 -7.35 9.92 8.65
N TYR A 96 -6.65 8.80 8.47
CA TYR A 96 -6.29 8.31 7.14
C TYR A 96 -7.52 7.76 6.41
N ASP A 97 -7.67 8.10 5.11
CA ASP A 97 -8.76 7.57 4.28
C ASP A 97 -8.57 6.05 4.07
N GLU A 98 -9.64 5.29 4.33
CA GLU A 98 -9.64 3.83 4.22
C GLU A 98 -10.05 3.34 2.83
N SER A 99 -10.40 4.27 1.94
CA SER A 99 -10.82 4.00 0.57
C SER A 99 -9.96 4.78 -0.42
N TRP A 100 -9.69 4.18 -1.56
CA TRP A 100 -8.98 4.88 -2.63
C TRP A 100 -9.98 5.58 -3.55
N GLY A 101 -9.80 6.89 -3.78
CA GLY A 101 -10.55 7.63 -4.80
C GLY A 101 -11.90 8.21 -4.39
N ASN A 102 -12.29 8.16 -3.10
CA ASN A 102 -13.44 8.89 -2.56
C ASN A 102 -12.97 10.16 -1.83
N ALA A 103 -12.32 11.09 -2.53
CA ALA A 103 -11.97 12.41 -2.02
C ALA A 103 -12.36 13.50 -3.03
#